data_AF-A0A352S2R7-F1
#
_entry.id   AF-A0A352S2R7-F1
#
_cell.length_a   1.000
_cell.length_b   1.000
_cell.length_c   1.000
_cell.angle_alpha   90.00
_cell.angle_beta   90.00
_cell.angle_gamma   90.00
#
_symmetry.space_group_name_H-M   'P 1'
#
loop_
_entity.id
_entity.type
_entity.pdbx_description
1 polymer ?
#
loop_
_entity_poly.entity_id
_entity_poly.type
_entity_poly.pdbx_seq_one_letter_code
_entity_poly.pdbx_strand_id
1 'polypeptide(L)' 'CRITSEDPENGFLPDYGRLTAYRSAAGFGVRLDAGTAYGGAVITPYYDSLL' A
#
# COMPACT_ATOMS: atom_id res chain seq x y z
N CYS A 1 -10.98 -5.70 -1.68
CA CYS A 1 -10.84 -4.24 -1.52
C CYS A 1 -9.47 -3.82 -2.05
N ARG A 2 -9.27 -2.53 -2.32
CA ARG A 2 -7.93 -1.97 -2.59
C ARG A 2 -7.44 -1.27 -1.32
N ILE A 3 -6.18 -1.48 -0.99
CA ILE A 3 -5.47 -0.71 0.05
C ILE A 3 -4.53 0.23 -0.69
N THR A 4 -4.64 1.52 -0.42
CA THR A 4 -3.86 2.57 -1.10
C THR A 4 -3.09 3.40 -0.08
N SER A 5 -2.15 4.22 -0.55
CA SER A 5 -1.47 5.24 0.27
C SER A 5 -2.26 6.55 0.40
N GLU A 6 -3.54 6.59 -0.01
CA GLU A 6 -4.37 7.79 0.05
C GLU A 6 -4.83 8.06 1.48
N ASP A 7 -4.57 9.27 1.99
CA ASP A 7 -4.93 9.69 3.35
C ASP A 7 -6.37 10.26 3.40
N PRO A 8 -7.34 9.57 4.04
CA PRO A 8 -8.72 10.05 4.12
C PRO A 8 -8.88 11.35 4.93
N GLU A 9 -7.98 11.62 5.89
CA GLU A 9 -8.01 12.83 6.72
C GLU A 9 -7.45 14.05 5.97
N ASN A 10 -6.66 13.81 4.92
CA ASN A 10 -6.07 14.81 4.05
C ASN A 10 -6.64 14.75 2.62
N GLY A 11 -7.95 14.52 2.49
CA GLY A 11 -8.65 14.62 1.21
C GLY A 11 -8.24 13.56 0.17
N PHE A 12 -7.81 12.38 0.63
CA PHE A 12 -7.35 11.25 -0.19
C PHE A 12 -6.10 11.55 -1.02
N LEU A 13 -5.23 12.45 -0.52
CA LEU A 13 -3.92 12.67 -1.12
C LEU A 13 -3.03 11.44 -0.91
N PRO A 14 -2.35 10.93 -1.96
CA PRO A 14 -1.40 9.83 -1.81
C PRO A 14 -0.17 10.24 -1.00
N ASP A 15 0.18 9.44 -0.01
CA ASP A 15 1.44 9.56 0.73
C ASP A 15 2.59 8.84 -0.02
N TYR A 16 3.81 9.34 0.21
CA TYR A 16 5.04 8.89 -0.45
C TYR A 16 6.15 8.66 0.57
N GLY A 17 7.02 7.71 0.26
CA GLY A 17 8.16 7.40 1.11
C GLY A 17 8.42 5.91 1.21
N ARG A 18 9.18 5.53 2.23
CA ARG A 18 9.64 4.16 2.41
C ARG A 18 8.78 3.40 3.42
N LEU A 19 8.27 2.23 3.03
CA LEU A 19 7.60 1.31 3.93
C LEU A 19 8.62 0.72 4.91
N THR A 20 8.53 1.10 6.19
CA THR A 20 9.40 0.60 7.26
C THR A 20 9.03 -0.82 7.68
N ALA A 21 7.75 -1.17 7.61
CA ALA A 21 7.23 -2.50 7.87
C ALA A 21 6.07 -2.83 6.92
N TYR A 22 6.05 -4.06 6.44
CA TYR A 22 4.94 -4.62 5.68
C TYR A 22 4.70 -6.06 6.17
N ARG A 23 3.46 -6.38 6.53
CA ARG A 23 3.04 -7.73 6.91
C ARG A 23 1.69 -8.03 6.28
N SER A 24 1.69 -8.96 5.34
CA SER A 24 0.48 -9.42 4.66
C SER A 24 -0.32 -10.38 5.54
N ALA A 25 -1.65 -10.30 5.47
CA ALA A 25 -2.53 -11.32 6.04
C ALA A 25 -2.45 -12.64 5.26
N ALA A 26 -2.75 -13.77 5.89
CA ALA A 26 -2.86 -15.07 5.23
C ALA A 26 -3.82 -15.97 6.01
N GLY A 27 -4.36 -17.00 5.35
CA GLY A 27 -5.26 -17.97 5.98
C GLY A 27 -6.32 -18.52 5.01
N PHE A 28 -7.14 -19.44 5.49
CA PHE A 28 -8.23 -20.00 4.70
C PHE A 28 -9.22 -18.90 4.28
N GLY A 29 -9.53 -18.83 2.98
CA GLY A 29 -10.42 -17.82 2.42
C GLY A 29 -9.79 -16.45 2.18
N VAL A 30 -8.50 -16.26 2.48
CA VAL A 30 -7.79 -14.99 2.24
C VAL A 30 -7.03 -15.05 0.92
N ARG A 31 -7.28 -14.07 0.06
CA ARG A 31 -6.50 -13.82 -1.16
C ARG A 31 -5.92 -12.41 -1.11
N LEU A 32 -4.64 -12.30 -1.42
CA LEU A 32 -3.93 -11.04 -1.59
C LEU A 32 -3.22 -11.04 -2.94
N ASP A 33 -3.44 -9.97 -3.70
CA ASP A 33 -2.72 -9.67 -4.92
C ASP A 33 -1.88 -8.42 -4.63
N ALA A 34 -0.60 -8.61 -4.30
CA ALA A 34 0.29 -7.52 -3.90
C ALA A 34 0.72 -6.72 -5.14
N GLY A 35 0.68 -5.38 -5.02
CA GLY A 35 1.23 -4.48 -6.02
C GLY A 35 2.68 -4.11 -5.65
N THR A 36 2.86 -2.86 -5.25
CA THR A 36 4.18 -2.28 -4.98
C THR A 36 4.61 -2.41 -3.52
N ALA A 37 3.79 -2.97 -2.63
CA ALA A 37 4.09 -3.07 -1.21
C ALA A 37 4.89 -4.32 -0.84
N TYR A 38 6.13 -4.11 -0.41
CA TYR A 38 6.99 -5.10 0.23
C TYR A 38 7.87 -4.42 1.28
N GLY A 39 8.54 -5.21 2.13
CA GLY A 39 9.42 -4.68 3.17
C GLY A 39 10.51 -3.79 2.59
N GLY A 40 10.50 -2.50 2.92
CA GLY A 40 11.46 -1.52 2.43
C GLY A 40 11.13 -0.89 1.08
N ALA A 41 9.96 -1.17 0.48
CA ALA A 41 9.50 -0.55 -0.76
C ALA A 41 9.40 0.97 -0.66
N VAL A 42 9.60 1.66 -1.79
CA VAL A 42 9.51 3.13 -1.88
C VAL A 42 8.34 3.49 -2.78
N ILE A 43 7.34 4.18 -2.21
CA ILE A 43 6.16 4.68 -2.92
C ILE A 43 6.52 6.01 -3.57
N THR A 44 6.37 6.09 -4.89
CA THR A 44 6.76 7.25 -5.72
C THR A 44 5.53 7.96 -6.31
N PRO A 45 5.61 9.28 -6.61
CA PRO A 45 4.48 10.07 -7.10
C PRO A 45 4.11 9.87 -8.57
N TYR A 46 4.74 8.93 -9.26
CA TYR A 46 4.60 8.78 -10.72
C TYR A 46 3.55 7.75 -11.14
N TYR A 47 3.08 6.92 -10.20
CA TYR A 47 2.13 5.83 -10.43
C TYR A 47 0.95 5.94 -9.48
N ASP A 48 -0.01 5.03 -9.63
CA ASP A 48 -1.13 4.95 -8.71
C ASP A 48 -0.69 4.51 -7.30
N SER A 49 -1.57 4.76 -6.33
CA SER A 49 -1.30 4.61 -4.91
C SER A 49 -1.51 3.19 -4.38
N LEU A 50 -1.66 2.18 -5.26
CA LEU A 50 -1.98 0.80 -4.88
C LEU A 50 -0.79 0.09 -4.19
N LEU A 51 -1.08 -0.52 -3.05
CA LEU A 51 -0.13 -1.27 -2.23
C LEU A 51 -0.18 -2.77 -2.51
#